data_AF-A0AAV0ZF36-F1
#
_entry.id   AF-A0AAV0ZF36-F1
#
_cell.length_a   1.000
_cell.length_b   1.000
_cell.length_c   1.000
_cell.angle_alpha   90.00
_cell.angle_beta   90.00
_cell.angle_gamma   90.00
#
_symmetry.space_group_name_H-M   'P 1'
#
loop_
_entity.id
_entity.type
_entity.pdbx_description
1 polymer ?
#
loop_
_entity_poly.entity_id
_entity_poly.type
_entity_poly.pdbx_seq_one_letter_code
_entity_poly.pdbx_strand_id
1 'polypeptide(L)'
;MAGGSVANTIRGLSSGFGICSGIIGACGDDEQGQLFVNNMSSHGVDLSRLQKKKGHTAQCVCLVDELANRTMRPCLSNAVKVQAQELTKEDFKGSKWLVLRYAVLNLEVIQAAIDLAKQEGLLVSLDLASFEMNADPIAAVEFLAKYCEWAVVTLGSNGCIARHGKDMIRVSAIGESKATDATGAAPYVLTVNRNQSTHFSTSTVNSIANQASVIREL
;
A
#
# COMPACT_ATOMS: atom_id res chain seq x y z
N MET A 1 5.43 -11.39 -13.10
CA MET A 1 5.12 -9.96 -12.84
C MET A 1 5.74 -9.53 -11.52
N ALA A 2 6.10 -8.25 -11.38
CA ALA A 2 6.45 -7.70 -10.07
C ALA A 2 5.21 -7.74 -9.17
N GLY A 3 5.41 -8.09 -7.90
CA GLY A 3 4.35 -8.17 -6.91
C GLY A 3 4.69 -7.41 -5.64
N GLY A 4 3.95 -7.70 -4.57
CA GLY A 4 4.04 -6.98 -3.30
C GLY A 4 3.00 -5.88 -3.22
N SER A 5 2.27 -5.83 -2.09
CA SER A 5 1.10 -4.96 -1.94
C SER A 5 1.42 -3.48 -2.15
N VAL A 6 2.46 -2.97 -1.47
CA VAL A 6 2.87 -1.58 -1.59
C VAL A 6 3.39 -1.30 -3.00
N ALA A 7 4.21 -2.20 -3.57
CA ALA A 7 4.72 -2.04 -4.93
C ALA A 7 3.59 -1.95 -5.98
N ASN A 8 2.55 -2.78 -5.87
CA ASN A 8 1.37 -2.70 -6.74
C ASN A 8 0.63 -1.37 -6.58
N THR A 9 0.46 -0.89 -5.35
CA THR A 9 -0.17 0.41 -5.09
C THR A 9 0.64 1.54 -5.72
N ILE A 10 1.96 1.56 -5.52
CA ILE A 10 2.88 2.55 -6.09
C ILE A 10 2.88 2.51 -7.63
N ARG A 11 2.87 1.30 -8.22
CA ARG A 11 2.76 1.13 -9.67
C ARG A 11 1.46 1.72 -10.21
N GLY A 12 0.33 1.41 -9.58
CA GLY A 12 -0.98 1.94 -9.95
C GLY A 12 -1.05 3.46 -9.86
N LEU A 13 -0.52 4.05 -8.78
CA LEU A 13 -0.42 5.51 -8.63
C LEU A 13 0.39 6.16 -9.76
N SER A 14 1.53 5.56 -10.10
CA SER A 14 2.41 6.04 -11.16
C SER A 14 1.77 5.91 -12.54
N SER A 15 1.47 4.70 -13.01
CA SER A 15 1.03 4.48 -14.39
C SER A 15 -0.46 4.78 -14.62
N GLY A 16 -1.31 4.59 -13.60
CA GLY A 16 -2.76 4.77 -13.72
C GLY A 16 -3.24 6.19 -13.42
N PHE A 17 -2.53 6.91 -12.55
CA PHE A 17 -2.94 8.25 -12.10
C PHE A 17 -1.91 9.35 -12.36
N GLY A 18 -0.74 9.01 -12.93
CA GLY A 18 0.31 9.99 -13.24
C GLY A 18 0.95 10.62 -12.00
N ILE A 19 0.83 9.98 -10.84
CA ILE A 19 1.38 10.50 -9.57
C ILE A 19 2.84 10.08 -9.47
N CYS A 20 3.75 11.06 -9.35
CA CYS A 20 5.17 10.78 -9.11
C CYS A 20 5.35 9.95 -7.84
N SER A 21 5.76 8.69 -8.01
CA SER A 21 5.83 7.72 -6.93
C SER A 21 7.14 6.92 -7.02
N GLY A 22 7.66 6.50 -5.88
CA GLY A 22 8.91 5.75 -5.78
C GLY A 22 8.86 4.67 -4.72
N ILE A 23 9.88 3.80 -4.71
CA ILE A 23 9.99 2.70 -3.75
C ILE A 23 11.29 2.82 -2.93
N ILE A 24 11.12 2.79 -1.61
CA ILE A 24 12.19 2.46 -0.66
C ILE A 24 12.04 0.97 -0.37
N GLY A 25 13.06 0.18 -0.71
CA GLY A 25 12.98 -1.27 -0.61
C GLY A 25 14.29 -1.95 -0.93
N ALA A 26 14.27 -3.29 -1.01
CA ALA A 26 15.42 -4.07 -1.43
C ALA A 26 15.02 -5.15 -2.43
N CYS A 27 15.89 -5.41 -3.40
CA CYS A 27 15.83 -6.55 -4.31
C CYS A 27 17.16 -7.30 -4.33
N GLY A 28 17.10 -8.56 -4.74
CA GLY A 28 18.26 -9.44 -4.86
C GLY A 28 19.10 -9.09 -6.07
N ASP A 29 20.32 -9.62 -6.10
CA ASP A 29 21.21 -9.54 -7.26
C ASP A 29 20.97 -10.64 -8.29
N ASP A 30 19.74 -11.14 -8.35
CA ASP A 30 19.28 -12.22 -9.20
C ASP A 30 18.38 -11.75 -10.37
N GLU A 31 18.01 -12.69 -11.24
CA GLU A 31 17.12 -12.45 -12.39
C GLU A 31 15.76 -11.89 -11.95
N GLN A 32 15.22 -12.40 -10.84
CA GLN A 32 13.95 -11.94 -10.29
C GLN A 32 13.98 -10.48 -9.85
N GLY A 33 15.10 -10.04 -9.27
CA GLY A 33 15.34 -8.65 -8.92
C GLY A 33 15.41 -7.76 -10.16
N GLN A 34 16.06 -8.23 -11.21
CA GLN A 34 16.10 -7.50 -12.49
C GLN A 34 14.72 -7.40 -13.15
N LEU A 35 13.92 -8.48 -13.13
CA LEU A 35 12.55 -8.46 -13.61
C LEU A 35 11.67 -7.49 -12.81
N PHE A 36 11.85 -7.42 -11.49
CA PHE A 36 11.16 -6.45 -10.65
C PHE A 36 11.51 -5.01 -11.05
N VAL A 37 12.81 -4.71 -11.16
CA VAL A 37 13.30 -3.37 -11.56
C VAL A 37 12.75 -2.97 -12.93
N ASN A 38 12.84 -3.85 -13.93
CA ASN A 38 12.35 -3.58 -15.28
C ASN A 38 10.84 -3.35 -15.32
N ASN A 39 10.07 -4.10 -14.54
CA ASN A 39 8.62 -3.95 -14.49
C ASN A 39 8.21 -2.63 -13.82
N MET A 40 8.85 -2.26 -12.72
CA MET A 40 8.50 -1.04 -12.00
C MET A 40 8.94 0.23 -12.75
N SER A 41 10.15 0.22 -13.35
CA SER A 41 10.65 1.35 -14.12
C SER A 41 9.85 1.60 -15.40
N SER A 42 9.41 0.54 -16.09
CA SER A 42 8.56 0.69 -17.29
C SER A 42 7.18 1.30 -16.99
N HIS A 43 6.75 1.31 -15.72
CA HIS A 43 5.53 1.98 -15.24
C HIS A 43 5.81 3.34 -14.59
N GLY A 44 7.01 3.89 -14.77
CA GLY A 44 7.38 5.24 -14.32
C GLY A 44 7.70 5.38 -12.83
N VAL A 45 7.86 4.26 -12.11
CA VAL A 45 8.19 4.30 -10.67
C VAL A 45 9.66 4.65 -10.47
N ASP A 46 9.94 5.60 -9.58
CA ASP A 46 11.30 5.95 -9.16
C ASP A 46 11.89 4.85 -8.26
N LEU A 47 13.00 4.27 -8.71
CA LEU A 47 13.72 3.19 -8.04
C LEU A 47 15.09 3.64 -7.50
N SER A 48 15.37 4.95 -7.45
CA SER A 48 16.63 5.51 -6.93
C SER A 48 16.95 5.10 -5.50
N ARG A 49 15.92 4.70 -4.73
CA ARG A 49 16.00 4.25 -3.33
C ARG A 49 15.77 2.75 -3.14
N LEU A 50 15.79 1.97 -4.23
CA LEU A 50 15.73 0.51 -4.19
C LEU A 50 17.15 -0.05 -4.02
N GLN A 51 17.40 -0.69 -2.88
CA GLN A 51 18.70 -1.27 -2.57
C GLN A 51 18.88 -2.63 -3.26
N LYS A 52 19.97 -2.78 -4.02
CA LYS A 52 20.37 -4.10 -4.53
C LYS A 52 21.22 -4.82 -3.49
N LYS A 53 20.82 -6.01 -3.06
CA LYS A 53 21.50 -6.81 -2.03
C LYS A 53 21.88 -8.19 -2.57
N LYS A 54 22.94 -8.77 -2.02
CA LYS A 54 23.34 -10.16 -2.35
C LYS A 54 22.26 -11.15 -1.87
N GLY A 55 21.87 -12.07 -2.75
CA GLY A 55 20.95 -13.16 -2.46
C GLY A 55 19.64 -13.06 -3.24
N HIS A 56 18.70 -13.94 -2.91
CA HIS A 56 17.47 -14.10 -3.68
C HIS A 56 16.42 -13.02 -3.39
N THR A 57 15.85 -12.45 -4.45
CA THR A 57 14.69 -11.57 -4.38
C THR A 57 13.50 -12.31 -3.78
N ALA A 58 12.73 -11.64 -2.91
CA ALA A 58 11.53 -12.22 -2.34
C ALA A 58 10.53 -12.63 -3.43
N GLN A 59 9.96 -13.83 -3.29
CA GLN A 59 8.97 -14.37 -4.23
C GLN A 59 7.71 -14.76 -3.48
N CYS A 60 6.59 -14.85 -4.19
CA CYS A 60 5.34 -15.34 -3.63
C CYS A 60 4.66 -16.24 -4.64
N VAL A 61 4.36 -17.47 -4.24
CA VAL A 61 3.46 -18.34 -5.01
C VAL A 61 2.03 -17.90 -4.69
N CYS A 62 1.26 -17.61 -5.74
CA CYS A 62 -0.15 -17.26 -5.63
C CYS A 62 -0.97 -18.39 -6.28
N LEU A 63 -1.78 -19.07 -5.50
CA LEU A 63 -2.70 -20.11 -5.96
C LEU A 63 -4.09 -19.49 -6.05
N VAL A 64 -4.67 -19.50 -7.24
CA VAL A 64 -6.01 -18.93 -7.49
C VAL A 64 -6.96 -20.06 -7.83
N ASP A 65 -8.13 -20.10 -7.19
CA ASP A 65 -9.18 -21.08 -7.49
C ASP A 65 -10.17 -20.55 -8.55
N GLU A 66 -11.10 -21.41 -8.97
CA GLU A 66 -12.11 -21.08 -9.99
C GLU A 66 -13.10 -19.98 -9.55
N LEU A 67 -13.16 -19.68 -8.25
CA LEU A 67 -13.96 -18.61 -7.67
C LEU A 67 -13.15 -17.31 -7.49
N ALA A 68 -11.93 -17.25 -8.04
CA ALA A 68 -10.97 -16.15 -7.91
C ALA A 68 -10.51 -15.87 -6.47
N ASN A 69 -10.68 -16.83 -5.54
CA ASN A 69 -10.02 -16.75 -4.25
C ASN A 69 -8.53 -17.00 -4.44
N ARG A 70 -7.71 -16.30 -3.66
CA ARG A 70 -6.25 -16.47 -3.67
C ARG A 70 -5.73 -16.99 -2.34
N THR A 71 -4.78 -17.92 -2.43
CA THR A 71 -3.89 -18.31 -1.33
C THR A 71 -2.46 -17.92 -1.69
N MET A 72 -1.84 -17.10 -0.84
CA MET A 72 -0.48 -16.60 -1.06
C MET A 72 0.52 -17.30 -0.14
N ARG A 73 1.65 -17.74 -0.70
CA ARG A 73 2.78 -18.34 0.01
C ARG A 73 4.05 -17.51 -0.25
N PRO A 74 4.32 -16.48 0.56
CA PRO A 74 5.52 -15.68 0.41
C PRO A 74 6.76 -16.45 0.89
N CYS A 75 7.80 -16.47 0.06
CA CYS A 75 9.15 -16.87 0.40
C CYS A 75 9.99 -15.60 0.56
N LEU A 76 10.17 -15.18 1.81
CA LEU A 76 10.89 -13.96 2.14
C LEU A 76 12.35 -14.28 2.47
N SER A 77 13.27 -13.52 1.86
CA SER A 77 14.68 -13.58 2.20
C SER A 77 14.98 -12.65 3.36
N ASN A 78 15.63 -13.17 4.42
CA ASN A 78 16.12 -12.32 5.51
C ASN A 78 17.30 -11.44 5.10
N ALA A 79 18.04 -11.83 4.06
CA ALA A 79 19.20 -11.10 3.56
C ALA A 79 18.79 -9.93 2.63
N VAL A 80 17.72 -10.12 1.86
CA VAL A 80 17.23 -9.13 0.89
C VAL A 80 16.02 -8.39 1.46
N LYS A 81 16.30 -7.53 2.43
CA LYS A 81 15.32 -6.60 3.03
C LYS A 81 16.01 -5.34 3.51
N VAL A 82 15.28 -4.23 3.57
CA VAL A 82 15.74 -3.00 4.22
C VAL A 82 15.69 -3.21 5.73
N GLN A 83 16.73 -2.75 6.43
CA GLN A 83 16.83 -2.73 7.89
C GLN A 83 16.51 -1.33 8.41
N ALA A 84 16.05 -1.24 9.65
CA ALA A 84 15.63 0.04 10.24
C ALA A 84 16.77 1.07 10.26
N GLN A 85 18.00 0.62 10.48
CA GLN A 85 19.20 1.44 10.58
C GLN A 85 19.72 1.91 9.21
N GLU A 86 19.24 1.31 8.12
CA GLU A 86 19.60 1.70 6.76
C GLU A 86 18.71 2.84 6.22
N LEU A 87 17.63 3.17 6.92
CA LEU A 87 16.75 4.28 6.56
C LEU A 87 17.36 5.62 6.97
N THR A 88 17.33 6.57 6.05
CA THR A 88 17.86 7.92 6.21
C THR A 88 16.78 8.96 5.92
N LYS A 89 17.02 10.22 6.30
CA LYS A 89 16.09 11.32 6.00
C LYS A 89 15.99 11.59 4.50
N GLU A 90 17.10 11.41 3.79
CA GLU A 90 17.23 11.55 2.35
C GLU A 90 16.29 10.63 1.58
N ASP A 91 15.97 9.45 2.13
CA ASP A 91 15.01 8.51 1.55
C ASP A 91 13.59 9.11 1.46
N PHE A 92 13.23 10.04 2.33
CA PHE A 92 11.90 10.66 2.39
C PHE A 92 11.83 12.03 1.71
N LYS A 93 12.98 12.62 1.39
CA LYS A 93 13.07 13.98 0.85
C LYS A 93 12.34 14.14 -0.49
N GLY A 94 11.48 15.16 -0.57
CA GLY A 94 10.69 15.48 -1.76
C GLY A 94 9.35 14.72 -1.86
N SER A 95 9.14 13.71 -1.00
CA SER A 95 7.87 12.99 -0.91
C SER A 95 6.90 13.73 0.00
N LYS A 96 5.60 13.65 -0.30
CA LYS A 96 4.52 14.17 0.56
C LYS A 96 3.84 13.08 1.39
N TRP A 97 3.93 11.85 0.91
CA TRP A 97 3.24 10.69 1.48
C TRP A 97 4.22 9.53 1.61
N LEU A 98 4.11 8.82 2.72
CA LEU A 98 4.68 7.50 2.93
C LEU A 98 3.53 6.49 2.92
N VAL A 99 3.63 5.45 2.08
CA VAL A 99 2.66 4.35 2.03
C VAL A 99 3.34 3.08 2.51
N LEU A 100 2.78 2.46 3.55
CA LEU A 100 3.29 1.26 4.18
C LEU A 100 2.20 0.21 4.30
N ARG A 101 2.62 -1.05 4.48
CA ARG A 101 1.75 -2.15 4.89
C ARG A 101 2.26 -2.73 6.20
N TYR A 102 1.34 -2.97 7.13
CA TYR A 102 1.62 -3.66 8.36
C TYR A 102 2.12 -5.08 8.07
N ALA A 103 3.25 -5.42 8.67
CA ALA A 103 3.80 -6.77 8.68
C ALA A 103 4.53 -6.98 10.00
N VAL A 104 4.07 -7.96 10.79
CA VAL A 104 4.63 -8.26 12.12
C VAL A 104 6.14 -8.56 12.07
N LEU A 105 6.63 -9.10 10.95
CA LEU A 105 8.04 -9.42 10.74
C LEU A 105 8.95 -8.20 10.49
N ASN A 106 8.36 -7.01 10.26
CA ASN A 106 9.08 -5.79 9.88
C ASN A 106 8.75 -4.59 10.78
N LEU A 107 8.33 -4.81 12.03
CA LEU A 107 7.88 -3.74 12.93
C LEU A 107 8.95 -2.66 13.16
N GLU A 108 10.22 -3.04 13.31
CA GLU A 108 11.32 -2.08 13.51
C GLU A 108 11.48 -1.13 12.32
N VAL A 109 11.40 -1.67 11.10
CA VAL A 109 11.50 -0.88 9.86
C VAL A 109 10.29 0.03 9.70
N ILE A 110 9.09 -0.48 9.99
CA ILE A 110 7.84 0.30 9.95
C ILE A 110 7.94 1.47 10.93
N GLN A 111 8.37 1.23 12.16
CA GLN A 111 8.50 2.27 13.18
C GLN A 111 9.51 3.34 12.76
N ALA A 112 10.72 2.93 12.34
CA ALA A 112 11.75 3.86 11.88
C ALA A 112 11.29 4.70 10.68
N ALA A 113 10.61 4.09 9.70
CA ALA A 113 10.09 4.80 8.54
C ALA A 113 9.01 5.81 8.91
N ILE A 114 8.10 5.46 9.82
CA ILE A 114 7.05 6.38 10.30
C ILE A 114 7.68 7.56 11.05
N ASP A 115 8.67 7.31 11.90
CA ASP A 115 9.32 8.35 12.69
C ASP A 115 10.10 9.33 11.81
N LEU A 116 10.87 8.82 10.84
CA LEU A 116 11.57 9.65 9.86
C LEU A 116 10.61 10.43 8.97
N ALA A 117 9.56 9.79 8.45
CA ALA A 117 8.54 10.46 7.65
C ALA A 117 7.86 11.61 8.41
N LYS A 118 7.53 11.40 9.70
CA LYS A 118 6.94 12.45 10.54
C LYS A 118 7.92 13.60 10.78
N GLN A 119 9.20 13.32 11.00
CA GLN A 119 10.23 14.35 11.16
C GLN A 119 10.39 15.21 9.90
N GLU A 120 10.25 14.59 8.72
CA GLU A 120 10.31 15.27 7.42
C GLU A 120 8.95 15.86 6.97
N GLY A 121 7.91 15.74 7.80
CA GLY A 121 6.59 16.34 7.54
C GLY A 121 5.73 15.59 6.52
N LEU A 122 5.98 14.30 6.27
CA LEU A 122 5.16 13.48 5.39
C LEU A 122 3.88 13.02 6.09
N LEU A 123 2.83 12.82 5.29
CA LEU A 123 1.63 12.10 5.67
C LEU A 123 1.88 10.58 5.56
N VAL A 124 1.25 9.77 6.40
CA VAL A 124 1.57 8.33 6.52
C VAL A 124 0.32 7.47 6.33
N SER A 125 0.23 6.77 5.19
CA SER A 125 -0.78 5.75 4.91
C SER A 125 -0.32 4.37 5.37
N LEU A 126 -1.14 3.64 6.13
CA LEU A 126 -0.82 2.31 6.65
C LEU A 126 -1.90 1.29 6.37
N ASP A 127 -1.68 0.45 5.36
CA ASP A 127 -2.49 -0.75 5.09
C ASP A 127 -2.33 -1.75 6.25
N LEU A 128 -3.40 -2.09 6.96
CA LEU A 128 -3.36 -3.02 8.09
C LEU A 128 -3.21 -4.49 7.67
N ALA A 129 -3.07 -4.77 6.38
CA ALA A 129 -3.06 -6.11 5.82
C ALA A 129 -4.37 -6.86 6.05
N SER A 130 -4.40 -8.12 5.60
CA SER A 130 -5.59 -8.96 5.66
C SER A 130 -5.65 -9.64 7.01
N PHE A 131 -6.44 -9.09 7.93
CA PHE A 131 -6.90 -9.82 9.10
C PHE A 131 -8.32 -10.32 8.84
N GLU A 132 -8.57 -11.61 9.08
CA GLU A 132 -9.94 -12.10 9.12
C GLU A 132 -10.61 -11.50 10.36
N MET A 133 -11.43 -10.49 10.14
CA MET A 133 -12.24 -9.89 11.18
C MET A 133 -13.68 -9.95 10.70
N ASN A 134 -14.49 -10.82 11.31
CA ASN A 134 -15.96 -10.80 11.19
C ASN A 134 -16.53 -9.58 11.94
N ALA A 135 -15.97 -8.40 11.68
CA ALA A 135 -16.36 -7.16 12.30
C ALA A 135 -17.32 -6.39 11.38
N ASP A 136 -18.31 -5.74 11.99
CA ASP A 136 -19.13 -4.75 11.31
C ASP A 136 -18.23 -3.64 10.72
N PRO A 137 -18.27 -3.38 9.40
CA PRO A 137 -17.42 -2.37 8.78
C PRO A 137 -17.62 -0.97 9.35
N ILE A 138 -18.82 -0.63 9.82
CA ILE A 138 -19.07 0.67 10.47
C ILE A 138 -18.32 0.72 11.79
N ALA A 139 -18.52 -0.26 12.67
CA ALA A 139 -17.76 -0.36 13.92
C ALA A 139 -16.24 -0.35 13.70
N ALA A 140 -15.74 -1.00 12.64
CA ALA A 140 -14.32 -0.98 12.28
C ALA A 140 -13.83 0.43 11.93
N VAL A 141 -14.53 1.16 11.04
CA VAL A 141 -14.18 2.54 10.70
C VAL A 141 -14.22 3.45 11.92
N GLU A 142 -15.24 3.31 12.77
CA GLU A 142 -15.37 4.10 14.01
C GLU A 142 -14.25 3.83 15.01
N PHE A 143 -13.85 2.57 15.15
CA PHE A 143 -12.72 2.19 15.98
C PHE A 143 -11.42 2.82 15.46
N LEU A 144 -11.15 2.68 14.15
CA LEU A 144 -9.94 3.21 13.53
C LEU A 144 -9.86 4.74 13.64
N ALA A 145 -10.96 5.45 13.40
CA ALA A 145 -11.02 6.92 13.45
C ALA A 145 -10.69 7.52 14.84
N LYS A 146 -10.58 6.70 15.90
CA LYS A 146 -10.04 7.15 17.20
C LYS A 146 -8.54 7.40 17.15
N TYR A 147 -7.83 6.73 16.25
CA TYR A 147 -6.36 6.69 16.17
C TYR A 147 -5.80 7.43 14.95
N CYS A 148 -6.63 7.66 13.94
CA CYS A 148 -6.24 8.32 12.69
C CYS A 148 -7.23 9.42 12.29
N GLU A 149 -6.73 10.40 11.53
CA GLU A 149 -7.58 11.48 11.03
C GLU A 149 -8.56 10.98 9.95
N TRP A 150 -8.04 10.22 8.99
CA TRP A 150 -8.85 9.46 8.04
C TRP A 150 -8.89 7.99 8.49
N ALA A 151 -10.01 7.32 8.28
CA ALA A 151 -10.10 5.85 8.35
C ALA A 151 -10.86 5.37 7.11
N VAL A 152 -10.33 4.34 6.43
CA VAL A 152 -10.96 3.75 5.25
C VAL A 152 -11.08 2.24 5.49
N VAL A 153 -12.22 1.67 5.12
CA VAL A 153 -12.46 0.22 5.15
C VAL A 153 -13.08 -0.18 3.82
N THR A 154 -12.43 -1.11 3.11
CA THR A 154 -12.94 -1.63 1.83
C THR A 154 -13.93 -2.78 2.08
N LEU A 155 -14.94 -2.86 1.21
CA LEU A 155 -16.07 -3.80 1.30
C LEU A 155 -16.12 -4.73 0.09
N GLY A 156 -14.98 -4.95 -0.58
CA GLY A 156 -14.92 -5.71 -1.82
C GLY A 156 -15.75 -5.06 -2.95
N SER A 157 -16.68 -5.82 -3.53
CA SER A 157 -17.57 -5.31 -4.60
C SER A 157 -18.53 -4.22 -4.13
N ASN A 158 -18.69 -4.05 -2.82
CA ASN A 158 -19.59 -3.03 -2.26
C ASN A 158 -18.90 -1.66 -2.07
N GLY A 159 -17.67 -1.49 -2.58
CA GLY A 159 -16.91 -0.25 -2.52
C GLY A 159 -16.16 -0.08 -1.20
N CYS A 160 -16.23 1.10 -0.58
CA CYS A 160 -15.60 1.36 0.71
C CYS A 160 -16.40 2.35 1.58
N ILE A 161 -16.04 2.39 2.86
CA ILE A 161 -16.48 3.42 3.81
C ILE A 161 -15.24 4.20 4.23
N ALA A 162 -15.30 5.52 4.13
CA ALA A 162 -14.27 6.43 4.59
C ALA A 162 -14.84 7.35 5.67
N ARG A 163 -14.03 7.69 6.68
CA ARG A 163 -14.38 8.64 7.74
C ARG A 163 -13.27 9.66 7.92
N HIS A 164 -13.65 10.92 8.08
CA HIS A 164 -12.79 12.04 8.46
C HIS A 164 -13.48 12.86 9.54
N GLY A 165 -12.94 12.86 10.76
CA GLY A 165 -13.59 13.50 11.90
C GLY A 165 -15.02 12.98 12.16
N LYS A 166 -16.02 13.81 11.90
CA LYS A 166 -17.45 13.47 12.05
C LYS A 166 -18.09 12.98 10.75
N ASP A 167 -17.47 13.26 9.61
CA ASP A 167 -18.04 12.94 8.31
C ASP A 167 -17.72 11.50 7.94
N MET A 168 -18.74 10.76 7.55
CA MET A 168 -18.62 9.39 7.05
C MET A 168 -19.23 9.32 5.65
N ILE A 169 -18.47 8.79 4.71
CA ILE A 169 -18.82 8.72 3.29
C ILE A 169 -18.73 7.26 2.86
N ARG A 170 -19.75 6.82 2.12
CA ARG A 170 -19.74 5.53 1.43
C ARG A 170 -19.50 5.76 -0.05
N VAL A 171 -18.49 5.09 -0.60
CA VAL A 171 -18.13 5.16 -2.02
C VAL A 171 -18.45 3.82 -2.64
N SER A 172 -19.26 3.80 -3.69
CA SER A 172 -19.57 2.58 -4.45
C SER A 172 -18.35 2.12 -5.25
N ALA A 173 -18.24 0.81 -5.48
CA ALA A 173 -17.23 0.30 -6.41
C ALA A 173 -17.49 0.81 -7.83
N ILE A 174 -16.41 1.04 -8.59
CA ILE A 174 -16.49 1.39 -10.01
C ILE A 174 -16.41 0.09 -10.83
N GLY A 175 -17.35 -0.09 -11.77
CA GLY A 175 -17.39 -1.22 -12.70
C GLY A 175 -18.22 -2.42 -12.21
N GLU A 176 -18.86 -3.11 -13.16
CA GLU A 176 -19.55 -4.40 -12.96
C GLU A 176 -18.72 -5.53 -13.61
N SER A 177 -17.50 -5.77 -13.11
CA SER A 177 -16.68 -6.89 -13.60
C SER A 177 -16.66 -8.04 -12.60
N LYS A 178 -16.80 -9.27 -13.12
CA LYS A 178 -16.65 -10.51 -12.34
C LYS A 178 -15.15 -10.69 -12.09
N ALA A 179 -14.72 -10.59 -10.83
CA ALA A 179 -13.30 -10.66 -10.49
C ALA A 179 -12.69 -11.98 -11.03
N THR A 180 -11.65 -11.85 -11.85
CA THR A 180 -10.89 -13.00 -12.39
C THR A 180 -9.68 -13.32 -11.52
N ASP A 181 -9.12 -12.31 -10.85
CA ASP A 181 -8.05 -12.45 -9.85
C ASP A 181 -8.22 -11.34 -8.79
N ALA A 182 -8.24 -11.71 -7.50
CA ALA A 182 -8.29 -10.75 -6.39
C ALA A 182 -6.90 -10.39 -5.84
N THR A 183 -5.82 -10.77 -6.52
CA THR A 183 -4.43 -10.45 -6.17
C THR A 183 -4.19 -8.94 -6.30
N GLY A 184 -3.95 -8.28 -5.16
CA GLY A 184 -3.77 -6.83 -5.11
C GLY A 184 -4.96 -6.07 -4.52
N ALA A 185 -6.14 -6.69 -4.42
CA ALA A 185 -7.25 -6.14 -3.63
C ALA A 185 -6.93 -6.27 -2.13
N ALA A 186 -6.64 -5.14 -1.48
CA ALA A 186 -6.33 -5.07 -0.04
C ALA A 186 -7.34 -4.18 0.71
N PRO A 187 -7.65 -4.47 1.98
CA PRO A 187 -8.36 -3.56 2.87
C PRO A 187 -7.42 -2.42 3.27
N TYR A 188 -7.47 -1.32 2.51
CA TYR A 188 -6.71 -0.12 2.83
C TYR A 188 -7.28 0.55 4.06
N VAL A 189 -6.47 0.68 5.10
CA VAL A 189 -6.64 1.72 6.11
C VAL A 189 -5.70 2.85 5.74
N LEU A 190 -6.24 4.05 5.60
CA LEU A 190 -5.43 5.25 5.45
C LEU A 190 -5.33 5.88 6.83
N THR A 191 -4.12 6.24 7.28
CA THR A 191 -3.94 7.15 8.40
C THR A 191 -3.49 8.49 7.82
N VAL A 192 -3.94 9.59 8.39
CA VAL A 192 -3.39 10.92 8.12
C VAL A 192 -3.13 11.55 9.48
N ASN A 193 -2.03 12.29 9.61
CA ASN A 193 -1.61 12.84 10.88
C ASN A 193 -2.27 14.21 11.09
N ARG A 194 -2.81 14.45 12.29
CA ARG A 194 -3.63 15.62 12.69
C ARG A 194 -2.98 17.01 12.52
N ASN A 195 -1.69 17.07 12.18
CA ASN A 195 -0.89 18.30 12.26
C ASN A 195 -0.70 19.05 10.94
N GLN A 196 -1.39 18.68 9.86
CA GLN A 196 -1.38 19.49 8.64
C GLN A 196 -2.81 19.89 8.26
N SER A 197 -3.11 21.18 8.44
CA SER A 197 -4.31 21.84 7.91
C SER A 197 -4.30 21.79 6.38
N THR A 198 -4.73 20.66 5.84
CA THR A 198 -4.86 20.44 4.41
C THR A 198 -6.33 20.20 4.13
N HIS A 199 -6.97 21.21 3.56
CA HIS A 199 -8.32 21.06 3.00
C HIS A 199 -8.25 20.05 1.86
N PHE A 200 -8.70 18.83 2.09
CA PHE A 200 -8.83 17.79 1.07
C PHE A 200 -10.31 17.62 0.71
N SER A 201 -10.62 17.66 -0.59
CA SER A 201 -11.99 17.60 -1.12
C SER A 201 -12.49 16.17 -1.23
N THR A 202 -13.81 16.00 -1.34
CA THR A 202 -14.49 14.73 -1.65
C THR A 202 -13.93 14.03 -2.89
N SER A 203 -13.37 14.78 -3.85
CA SER A 203 -12.68 14.24 -5.02
C SER A 203 -11.36 13.54 -4.68
N THR A 204 -10.62 13.98 -3.65
CA THR A 204 -9.42 13.30 -3.15
C THR A 204 -9.78 11.99 -2.47
N VAL A 205 -10.87 11.99 -1.68
CA VAL A 205 -11.42 10.77 -1.07
C VAL A 205 -11.89 9.79 -2.13
N ASN A 206 -12.57 10.28 -3.17
CA ASN A 206 -12.95 9.45 -4.31
C ASN A 206 -11.72 8.93 -5.07
N SER A 207 -10.66 9.71 -5.24
CA SER A 207 -9.42 9.21 -5.86
C SER A 207 -8.78 8.10 -5.03
N ILE A 208 -8.72 8.25 -3.71
CA ILE A 208 -8.19 7.25 -2.76
C ILE A 208 -9.10 6.00 -2.67
N ALA A 209 -10.41 6.18 -2.66
CA ALA A 209 -11.40 5.10 -2.67
C ALA A 209 -11.41 4.35 -4.01
N ASN A 210 -11.28 5.07 -5.13
CA ASN A 210 -11.22 4.50 -6.47
C ASN A 210 -9.89 3.76 -6.71
N GLN A 211 -8.80 4.18 -6.06
CA GLN A 211 -7.54 3.42 -6.01
C GLN A 211 -7.72 2.03 -5.36
N ALA A 212 -8.68 1.87 -4.44
CA ALA A 212 -9.03 0.58 -3.85
C ALA A 212 -9.86 -0.33 -4.80
N SER A 213 -10.56 0.23 -5.79
CA SER A 213 -11.33 -0.51 -6.78
C SER A 213 -10.57 -0.81 -8.08
N VAL A 214 -9.62 0.03 -8.49
CA VAL A 214 -8.89 -0.11 -9.77
C VAL A 214 -7.92 -1.30 -9.79
N ILE A 215 -7.51 -1.83 -8.63
CA ILE A 215 -6.64 -3.03 -8.57
C ILE A 215 -7.42 -4.34 -8.83
N ARG A 216 -8.73 -4.29 -9.11
CA ARG A 216 -9.51 -5.45 -9.56
C ARG A 216 -9.45 -5.72 -11.07
N GLU A 217 -8.87 -4.84 -11.89
CA GLU A 217 -8.91 -4.95 -13.36
C GLU A 217 -7.55 -5.06 -14.06
N LEU A 218 -6.50 -5.48 -13.35
CA LEU A 218 -5.20 -5.87 -13.94
C LEU A 218 -4.73 -7.20 -13.36
#